data_AF-A0A6A5SFI7-F1
#
_entry.id   AF-A0A6A5SFI7-F1
#
_cell.length_a   1.000
_cell.length_b   1.000
_cell.length_c   1.000
_cell.angle_alpha   90.00
_cell.angle_beta   90.00
_cell.angle_gamma   90.00
#
_symmetry.space_group_name_H-M   'P 1'
#
loop_
_entity.id
_entity.type
_entity.pdbx_description
1 polymer ?
#
loop_
_entity_poly.entity_id
_entity_poly.type
_entity_poly.pdbx_seq_one_letter_code
_entity_poly.pdbx_strand_id
1 'polypeptide(L)'
;LVRSEISTFNKGFEIVGNPYWLTKEERRREQQTGSVCIAFATKQEAQRAIHNKLYLLGISVKVEKMHSTPASTQCQNCQHFGHIEERCSNGIACKICAEPYLTRLHRCNTCSTKGRTCLHTVPVCVNYKGAHTADNRLCDTYLATTRPHQT
;
A
#
# COMPACT_ATOMS: atom_id res chain seq x y z
N LEU A 1 -3.98 19.07 -17.91
CA LEU A 1 -3.18 20.08 -17.17
C LEU A 1 -1.82 19.53 -16.76
N VAL A 2 -1.75 18.54 -15.84
CA VAL A 2 -0.44 17.99 -15.39
C VAL A 2 0.38 17.39 -16.54
N ARG A 3 -0.23 16.59 -17.43
CA ARG A 3 0.45 15.98 -18.58
C ARG A 3 1.09 17.01 -19.51
N SER A 4 0.29 17.99 -19.98
CA SER A 4 0.73 19.04 -20.90
C SER A 4 1.85 19.88 -20.30
N GLU A 5 1.79 20.12 -19.00
CA GLU A 5 2.81 20.88 -18.28
C GLU A 5 4.14 20.12 -18.22
N ILE A 6 4.10 18.83 -17.86
CA ILE A 6 5.31 17.99 -17.84
C ILE A 6 5.98 18.00 -19.21
N SER A 7 5.21 17.76 -20.28
CA SER A 7 5.72 17.75 -21.64
C SER A 7 6.28 19.11 -22.09
N THR A 8 5.71 20.22 -21.63
CA THR A 8 6.15 21.57 -22.01
C THR A 8 7.47 21.96 -21.35
N PHE A 9 7.57 21.74 -20.04
CA PHE A 9 8.69 22.28 -19.24
C PHE A 9 9.83 21.27 -19.01
N ASN A 10 9.62 19.99 -19.30
CA ASN A 10 10.62 18.94 -19.11
C ASN A 10 10.99 18.30 -20.44
N LYS A 11 11.51 19.12 -21.36
CA LYS A 11 11.92 18.67 -22.69
C LYS A 11 12.93 17.52 -22.59
N GLY A 12 12.79 16.55 -23.48
CA GLY A 12 13.64 15.37 -23.55
C GLY A 12 13.16 14.18 -22.71
N PHE A 13 12.05 14.30 -21.96
CA PHE A 13 11.39 13.18 -21.32
C PHE A 13 10.11 12.77 -22.05
N GLU A 14 9.96 11.48 -22.32
CA GLU A 14 8.72 10.91 -22.83
C GLU A 14 7.92 10.24 -21.70
N ILE A 15 6.72 10.75 -21.44
CA ILE A 15 5.80 10.20 -20.43
C ILE A 15 4.80 9.22 -21.05
N VAL A 16 4.58 8.10 -20.37
CA VAL A 16 3.65 7.05 -20.79
C VAL A 16 2.38 7.11 -19.96
N GLY A 17 1.24 6.90 -20.61
CA GLY A 17 -0.07 6.96 -19.94
C GLY A 17 -0.35 8.34 -19.37
N ASN A 18 -1.31 8.43 -18.45
CA ASN A 18 -1.70 9.70 -17.84
C ASN A 18 -1.12 9.80 -16.42
N PRO A 19 -0.32 10.84 -16.12
CA PRO A 19 0.07 11.14 -14.75
C PRO A 19 -1.16 11.31 -13.85
N TYR A 20 -1.07 10.81 -12.62
CA TYR A 20 -2.16 10.88 -11.66
C TYR A 20 -1.66 11.25 -10.27
N TRP A 21 -2.52 11.92 -9.51
CA TRP A 21 -2.24 12.26 -8.12
C TRP A 21 -2.36 11.03 -7.21
N LEU A 22 -1.41 10.84 -6.30
CA LEU A 22 -1.42 9.71 -5.37
C LEU A 22 -2.49 9.83 -4.28
N THR A 23 -2.91 11.04 -3.94
CA THR A 23 -4.00 11.31 -3.01
C THR A 23 -5.27 11.67 -3.76
N LYS A 24 -6.45 11.34 -3.20
CA LYS A 24 -7.75 11.74 -3.77
C LYS A 24 -7.95 13.25 -3.70
N GLU A 25 -8.82 13.79 -4.55
CA GLU A 25 -9.00 15.24 -4.68
C GLU A 25 -9.48 15.89 -3.40
N GLU A 26 -10.40 15.26 -2.68
CA GLU A 26 -10.99 15.79 -1.45
C GLU A 26 -9.88 16.04 -0.43
N ARG A 27 -8.98 15.06 -0.25
CA ARG A 27 -7.84 15.18 0.65
C ARG A 27 -6.82 16.21 0.16
N ARG A 28 -6.59 16.31 -1.16
CA ARG A 28 -5.62 17.28 -1.71
C ARG A 28 -6.00 18.73 -1.42
N ARG A 29 -7.30 19.04 -1.35
CA ARG A 29 -7.78 20.40 -1.05
C ARG A 29 -7.36 20.88 0.34
N GLU A 30 -7.13 19.95 1.26
CA GLU A 30 -6.75 20.24 2.65
C GLU A 30 -5.22 20.12 2.87
N GLN A 31 -4.48 19.61 1.88
CA GLN A 31 -3.04 19.37 1.99
C GLN A 31 -2.24 20.53 1.39
N GLN A 32 -1.16 20.93 2.09
CA GLN A 32 -0.20 21.90 1.57
C GLN A 32 0.65 21.36 0.42
N THR A 33 0.85 20.03 0.38
CA THR A 33 1.69 19.37 -0.63
C THR A 33 1.00 18.12 -1.17
N GLY A 34 1.31 17.76 -2.41
CA GLY A 34 0.81 16.58 -3.07
C GLY A 34 1.89 15.90 -3.91
N SER A 35 1.67 14.63 -4.23
CA SER A 35 2.58 13.85 -5.07
C SER A 35 1.85 13.33 -6.31
N VAL A 36 2.54 13.39 -7.45
CA VAL A 36 2.06 12.89 -8.74
C VAL A 36 2.90 11.67 -9.12
N CYS A 37 2.23 10.60 -9.55
CA CYS A 37 2.90 9.47 -10.20
C CYS A 37 3.03 9.76 -11.70
N ILE A 38 4.25 9.61 -12.21
CA ILE A 38 4.59 9.78 -13.62
C ILE A 38 5.29 8.50 -14.08
N ALA A 39 4.81 7.90 -15.17
CA ALA A 39 5.49 6.81 -15.83
C ALA A 39 6.30 7.35 -17.02
N PHE A 40 7.51 6.82 -17.20
CA PHE A 40 8.42 7.15 -18.31
C PHE A 40 8.54 5.97 -19.26
N ALA A 41 8.87 6.24 -20.52
CA ALA A 41 9.02 5.19 -21.54
C ALA A 41 10.17 4.23 -21.21
N THR A 42 11.25 4.74 -20.62
CA THR A 42 12.42 3.92 -20.27
C THR A 42 12.87 4.07 -18.82
N LYS A 43 13.56 3.03 -18.31
CA LYS A 43 14.23 3.08 -17.00
C LYS A 43 15.29 4.18 -16.93
N GLN A 44 16.01 4.42 -18.04
CA GLN A 44 17.05 5.43 -18.14
C GLN A 44 16.45 6.84 -18.00
N GLU A 45 15.32 7.11 -18.63
CA GLU A 45 14.59 8.38 -18.44
C GLU A 45 14.10 8.54 -17.01
N ALA A 46 13.52 7.50 -16.40
CA ALA A 46 13.10 7.56 -15.00
C ALA A 46 14.29 7.86 -14.07
N GLN A 47 15.46 7.25 -14.31
CA GLN A 47 16.68 7.52 -13.55
C GLN A 47 17.18 8.96 -13.75
N ARG A 48 17.18 9.45 -15.00
CA ARG A 48 17.55 10.84 -15.30
C ARG A 48 16.57 11.83 -14.64
N ALA A 49 15.28 11.49 -14.58
CA ALA A 49 14.26 12.29 -13.90
C ALA A 49 14.43 12.28 -12.38
N ILE A 50 14.98 11.22 -11.78
CA ILE A 50 15.32 11.16 -10.35
C ILE A 50 16.58 11.98 -10.04
N HIS A 51 17.59 11.88 -10.91
CA HIS A 51 18.86 12.60 -10.72
C HIS A 51 18.71 14.11 -10.98
N ASN A 52 17.90 14.47 -11.97
CA ASN A 52 17.60 15.86 -12.29
C ASN A 52 16.31 16.30 -11.58
N LYS A 53 16.07 17.61 -11.49
CA LYS A 53 14.77 18.10 -11.04
C LYS A 53 13.79 18.08 -12.22
N LEU A 54 12.51 17.84 -11.94
CA LEU A 54 11.43 18.15 -12.89
C LEU A 54 10.77 19.47 -12.50
N TYR A 55 10.08 20.08 -13.45
CA TYR A 55 9.26 21.27 -13.27
C TYR A 55 7.79 20.90 -13.41
N LEU A 56 7.01 21.23 -12.37
CA LEU A 56 5.57 21.05 -12.29
C LEU A 56 5.00 22.31 -11.63
N LEU A 57 3.90 22.86 -12.16
CA LEU A 57 3.25 24.08 -11.67
C LEU A 57 4.23 25.26 -11.49
N GLY A 58 5.19 25.38 -12.42
CA GLY A 58 6.24 26.41 -12.38
C GLY A 58 7.29 26.25 -11.26
N ILE A 59 7.24 25.19 -10.46
CA ILE A 59 8.20 24.92 -9.38
C ILE A 59 9.06 23.70 -9.68
N SER A 60 10.31 23.72 -9.22
CA SER A 60 11.17 22.54 -9.30
C SER A 60 10.76 21.53 -8.22
N VAL A 61 10.47 20.30 -8.61
CA VAL A 61 10.03 19.23 -7.72
C VAL A 61 11.12 18.18 -7.50
N LYS A 62 11.09 17.55 -6.32
CA LYS A 62 11.88 16.34 -6.06
C LYS A 62 11.21 15.15 -6.71
N VAL A 63 12.01 14.30 -7.36
CA VAL A 63 11.53 13.06 -7.97
C VAL A 63 12.17 11.89 -7.24
N GLU A 64 11.36 10.88 -6.95
CA GLU A 64 11.80 9.65 -6.31
C GLU A 64 11.18 8.45 -7.02
N LYS A 65 11.82 7.29 -6.86
CA LYS A 65 11.26 6.04 -7.38
C LYS A 65 9.95 5.74 -6.63
N MET A 66 8.87 5.50 -7.37
CA MET A 66 7.64 5.02 -6.75
C MET A 66 7.86 3.62 -6.20
N HIS A 67 7.75 3.49 -4.88
CA HIS A 67 7.70 2.21 -4.20
C HIS A 67 6.23 1.81 -4.06
N SER A 68 5.78 0.89 -4.92
CA SER A 68 4.47 0.27 -4.76
C SER A 68 4.56 -0.80 -3.67
N THR A 69 3.62 -0.75 -2.73
CA THR A 69 3.35 -1.88 -1.86
C THR A 69 2.40 -2.80 -2.63
N PRO A 70 2.74 -4.09 -2.86
CA PRO A 70 1.81 -5.04 -3.44
C PRO A 70 0.46 -5.01 -2.71
N ALA A 71 -0.64 -5.10 -3.45
CA ALA A 71 -1.98 -5.16 -2.85
C ALA A 71 -2.11 -6.34 -1.87
N SER A 72 -1.35 -7.42 -2.10
CA SER A 72 -1.30 -8.62 -1.27
C SER A 72 -0.40 -8.49 -0.02
N THR A 73 0.32 -7.39 0.18
CA THR A 73 1.17 -7.19 1.37
C THR A 73 0.29 -7.11 2.60
N GLN A 74 0.55 -7.97 3.59
CA GLN A 74 -0.20 -7.99 4.85
C GLN A 74 0.54 -7.22 5.94
N CYS A 75 -0.14 -6.21 6.50
CA CYS A 75 0.36 -5.43 7.63
C CYS A 75 0.39 -6.27 8.91
N GLN A 76 1.52 -6.41 9.61
CA GLN A 76 1.55 -7.19 10.87
C GLN A 76 0.96 -6.45 12.08
N ASN A 77 0.64 -5.16 11.93
CA ASN A 77 -0.02 -4.38 12.96
C ASN A 77 -1.54 -4.63 12.95
N CYS A 78 -2.22 -4.32 11.84
CA CYS A 78 -3.69 -4.45 11.73
C CYS A 78 -4.17 -5.65 10.92
N GLN A 79 -3.28 -6.45 10.33
CA GLN A 79 -3.56 -7.67 9.54
C GLN A 79 -4.36 -7.48 8.24
N HIS A 80 -4.67 -6.23 7.87
CA HIS A 80 -5.22 -5.88 6.57
C HIS A 80 -4.16 -5.90 5.46
N PHE A 81 -4.63 -5.98 4.22
CA PHE A 81 -3.79 -6.00 3.03
C PHE A 81 -3.55 -4.61 2.42
N GLY A 82 -2.50 -4.48 1.61
CA GLY A 82 -2.21 -3.30 0.78
C GLY A 82 -1.28 -2.25 1.41
N HIS A 83 -0.77 -2.48 2.63
CA HIS A 83 0.17 -1.57 3.27
C HIS A 83 1.13 -2.30 4.22
N ILE A 84 2.23 -1.61 4.55
CA ILE A 84 3.24 -2.05 5.52
C ILE A 84 2.96 -1.44 6.90
N GLU A 85 3.57 -2.00 7.95
CA GLU A 85 3.36 -1.61 9.34
C GLU A 85 3.70 -0.14 9.61
N GLU A 86 4.77 0.36 8.99
CA GLU A 86 5.27 1.73 9.14
C GLU A 86 4.27 2.78 8.59
N ARG A 87 3.33 2.35 7.75
CA ARG A 87 2.29 3.20 7.15
C ARG A 87 0.89 2.87 7.67
N CYS A 88 0.78 2.06 8.71
CA CYS A 88 -0.49 1.64 9.27
C CYS A 88 -1.11 2.75 10.13
N SER A 89 -2.33 3.17 9.79
CA SER A 89 -3.15 4.08 10.60
C SER A 89 -4.31 3.37 11.33
N ASN A 90 -4.43 2.05 11.15
CA ASN A 90 -5.50 1.25 11.75
C ASN A 90 -5.12 0.77 13.15
N GLY A 91 -6.13 0.37 13.93
CA GLY A 91 -5.92 -0.30 15.22
C GLY A 91 -5.19 -1.64 15.08
N ILE A 92 -4.46 -2.02 16.14
CA ILE A 92 -3.77 -3.32 16.23
C ILE A 92 -4.81 -4.44 16.17
N ALA A 93 -4.50 -5.54 15.46
CA ALA A 93 -5.31 -6.74 15.45
C ALA A 93 -4.46 -8.01 15.48
N CYS A 94 -4.94 -9.02 16.21
CA CYS A 94 -4.31 -10.32 16.27
C CYS A 94 -4.59 -11.09 14.98
N LYS A 95 -3.55 -11.61 14.31
CA LYS A 95 -3.67 -12.45 13.10
C LYS A 95 -4.54 -13.69 13.31
N ILE A 96 -4.58 -14.19 14.55
CA ILE A 96 -5.18 -15.46 14.89
C ILE A 96 -6.66 -15.30 15.27
N CYS A 97 -7.01 -14.28 16.04
CA CYS A 97 -8.35 -14.15 16.64
C CYS A 97 -8.99 -12.78 16.45
N ALA A 98 -8.40 -11.89 15.65
CA ALA A 98 -8.88 -10.53 15.37
C ALA A 98 -8.98 -9.56 16.57
N GLU A 99 -8.67 -10.01 17.80
CA GLU A 99 -8.66 -9.18 19.01
C GLU A 99 -7.61 -8.04 18.98
N PRO A 100 -7.79 -6.95 19.75
CA PRO A 100 -7.00 -5.72 19.64
C PRO A 100 -5.62 -5.80 20.33
N TYR A 101 -4.81 -6.78 19.96
CA TYR A 101 -3.44 -6.95 20.44
C TYR A 101 -2.55 -7.64 19.39
N LEU A 102 -1.23 -7.43 19.50
CA LEU A 102 -0.26 -8.01 18.56
C LEU A 102 -0.28 -9.54 18.61
N THR A 103 -0.14 -10.20 17.46
CA THR A 103 -0.13 -11.68 17.35
C THR A 103 0.81 -12.35 18.35
N ARG A 104 1.99 -11.77 18.62
CA ARG A 104 2.96 -12.28 19.61
C ARG A 104 2.41 -12.39 21.05
N LEU A 105 1.37 -11.63 21.37
CA LEU A 105 0.69 -11.61 22.67
C LEU A 105 -0.49 -12.60 22.72
N HIS A 106 -0.85 -13.23 21.60
CA HIS A 106 -1.86 -14.28 21.59
C HIS A 106 -1.46 -15.41 22.53
N ARG A 107 -2.36 -15.79 23.42
CA ARG A 107 -2.17 -16.88 24.37
C ARG A 107 -3.39 -17.80 24.32
N CYS A 108 -3.14 -19.09 24.22
CA CYS A 108 -4.19 -20.07 24.36
C CYS A 108 -4.63 -20.17 25.84
N ASN A 109 -5.94 -20.23 26.08
CA ASN A 109 -6.49 -20.37 27.43
C ASN A 109 -6.37 -21.79 27.99
N THR A 110 -6.22 -22.80 27.12
CA THR A 110 -6.18 -24.22 27.50
C THR A 110 -4.77 -24.78 27.59
N CYS A 111 -3.81 -24.23 26.84
CA CYS A 111 -2.43 -24.73 26.81
C CYS A 111 -1.41 -23.59 26.81
N SER A 112 -0.14 -23.92 27.02
CA SER A 112 0.97 -22.94 27.09
C SER A 112 1.38 -22.32 25.76
N THR A 113 0.63 -22.54 24.67
CA THR A 113 0.96 -22.01 23.34
C THR A 113 0.79 -20.49 23.29
N LYS A 114 1.79 -19.81 22.74
CA LYS A 114 1.81 -18.35 22.53
C LYS A 114 2.18 -18.00 21.09
N GLY A 115 1.58 -16.96 20.55
CA GLY A 115 1.92 -16.38 19.25
C GLY A 115 1.60 -17.23 18.01
N ARG A 116 0.98 -18.40 18.19
CA ARG A 116 0.66 -19.35 17.11
C ARG A 116 -0.64 -20.10 17.40
N THR A 117 -1.22 -20.72 16.38
CA THR A 117 -2.40 -21.57 16.49
C THR A 117 -2.07 -22.88 17.22
N CYS A 118 -3.08 -23.47 17.85
CA CYS A 118 -3.06 -24.82 18.42
C CYS A 118 -4.43 -25.48 18.25
N LEU A 119 -4.59 -26.74 18.69
CA LEU A 119 -5.86 -27.48 18.60
C LEU A 119 -7.02 -26.80 19.33
N HIS A 120 -6.74 -25.97 20.33
CA HIS A 120 -7.75 -25.22 21.09
C HIS A 120 -8.06 -23.84 20.50
N THR A 121 -7.34 -23.43 19.46
CA THR A 121 -7.51 -22.11 18.85
C THR A 121 -8.67 -22.17 17.87
N VAL A 122 -9.68 -21.34 18.08
CA VAL A 122 -10.70 -21.05 17.08
C VAL A 122 -10.29 -19.77 16.36
N PRO A 123 -9.72 -19.84 15.13
CA PRO A 123 -9.20 -18.67 14.48
C PRO A 123 -10.33 -17.79 13.93
N VAL A 124 -10.13 -16.48 13.97
CA VAL A 124 -11.04 -15.48 13.43
C VAL A 124 -10.24 -14.50 12.57
N CYS A 125 -10.65 -14.37 11.32
CA CYS A 125 -10.01 -13.50 10.36
C CYS A 125 -10.51 -12.06 10.53
N VAL A 126 -9.62 -11.09 10.76
CA VAL A 126 -10.03 -9.68 10.89
C VAL A 126 -10.61 -9.11 9.58
N ASN A 127 -10.17 -9.64 8.43
CA ASN A 127 -10.52 -9.11 7.11
C ASN A 127 -11.93 -9.53 6.62
N TYR A 128 -12.33 -10.76 6.94
CA TYR A 128 -13.57 -11.37 6.45
C TYR A 128 -14.49 -11.86 7.59
N LYS A 129 -13.99 -11.89 8.84
CA LYS A 129 -14.66 -12.47 10.02
C LYS A 129 -14.98 -13.97 9.87
N GLY A 130 -14.26 -14.66 8.99
CA GLY A 130 -14.36 -16.11 8.80
C GLY A 130 -13.51 -16.92 9.78
N ALA A 131 -13.79 -18.23 9.86
CA ALA A 131 -13.11 -19.20 10.72
C ALA A 131 -11.72 -19.62 10.19
N HIS A 132 -10.83 -18.66 10.00
CA HIS A 132 -9.44 -18.87 9.57
C HIS A 132 -8.54 -17.74 10.07
N THR A 133 -7.21 -17.93 10.06
CA THR A 133 -6.26 -16.87 10.40
C THR A 133 -6.17 -15.83 9.28
N ALA A 134 -5.85 -14.58 9.61
CA ALA A 134 -5.86 -13.49 8.63
C ALA A 134 -4.87 -13.67 7.47
N ASP A 135 -3.84 -14.51 7.61
CA ASP A 135 -2.84 -14.84 6.57
C ASP A 135 -3.23 -16.01 5.66
N ASN A 136 -4.46 -16.54 5.79
CA ASN A 136 -4.94 -17.61 4.93
C ASN A 136 -5.03 -17.15 3.46
N ARG A 137 -4.33 -17.85 2.57
CA ARG A 137 -4.31 -17.58 1.11
C ARG A 137 -5.63 -17.89 0.41
N LEU A 138 -6.55 -18.57 1.10
CA LEU A 138 -7.92 -18.83 0.62
C LEU A 138 -8.93 -17.81 1.19
N CYS A 139 -8.49 -16.80 1.93
CA CYS A 139 -9.35 -15.71 2.37
C CYS A 139 -9.87 -14.92 1.16
N ASP A 140 -11.18 -14.69 1.08
CA ASP A 140 -11.78 -13.92 -0.01
C ASP A 140 -11.16 -12.53 -0.16
N THR A 141 -10.85 -11.86 0.96
CA THR A 141 -10.18 -10.56 0.94
C THR A 141 -8.78 -10.67 0.34
N TYR A 142 -8.03 -11.73 0.65
CA TYR A 142 -6.72 -11.97 0.05
C TYR A 142 -6.85 -12.25 -1.46
N LEU A 143 -7.76 -13.13 -1.86
CA LEU A 143 -8.00 -13.46 -3.26
C LEU A 143 -8.38 -12.22 -4.07
N ALA A 144 -9.22 -11.34 -3.52
CA ALA A 144 -9.58 -10.06 -4.14
C ALA A 144 -8.35 -9.16 -4.38
N THR A 145 -7.32 -9.20 -3.54
CA THR A 145 -6.08 -8.41 -3.74
C THR A 145 -5.18 -8.95 -4.85
N THR A 146 -5.31 -10.23 -5.20
CA THR A 146 -4.45 -10.91 -6.18
C THR A 146 -5.05 -10.96 -7.59
N ARG A 147 -6.35 -10.66 -7.73
CA ARG A 147 -6.99 -10.59 -9.04
C ARG A 147 -6.41 -9.39 -9.79
N PRO A 148 -5.92 -9.56 -11.03
CA PRO A 148 -5.54 -8.43 -11.85
C PRO A 148 -6.75 -7.51 -11.97
N HIS A 149 -6.57 -6.21 -11.72
CA HIS A 149 -7.59 -5.23 -12.06
C HIS A 149 -7.89 -5.41 -13.55
N GLN A 150 -9.09 -5.87 -13.89
CA GLN A 150 -9.62 -5.75 -15.25
C GLN A 150 -9.81 -4.25 -15.47
N THR A 151 -8.82 -3.63 -16.09
CA THR A 151 -8.88 -2.26 -16.63
C THR A 151 -9.54 -2.28 -17.98
#